data_AF-A0A5J4N2K9-F1
#
_entry.id   AF-A0A5J4N2K9-F1
#
_cell.length_a   1.000
_cell.length_b   1.000
_cell.length_c   1.000
_cell.angle_alpha   90.00
_cell.angle_beta   90.00
_cell.angle_gamma   90.00
#
_symmetry.space_group_name_H-M   'P 1'
#
loop_
_entity.id
_entity.type
_entity.pdbx_description
1 polymer ?
#
loop_
_entity_poly.entity_id
_entity_poly.type
_entity_poly.pdbx_seq_one_letter_code
_entity_poly.pdbx_strand_id
1 'polypeptide(L)'
;MSWLLEYHGHLSHIRSRTGPLAAHEIKMAKGDVIRVVQRQVYPGEVERLSGNRASGTVNTTEQLQRLCPVLNDSTLCMGGRLNYYSYAQELKHPAILSSKHPVVDLIVRHFHALEGHCCPAHVLGTICKYYWIVHGGSVVKRIIGKCISFRKQNAVPCDQQMAPLPAARVEAGWFPFKQLGVDYFGSISVKRGQGTYKRYGCLFTCL
;
A
#
# COMPACT_ATOMS: atom_id res chain seq x y z
N MET A 1 -0.69 -13.93 -5.50
CA MET A 1 -1.77 -14.94 -5.71
C MET A 1 -1.57 -16.22 -4.88
N SER A 2 -0.36 -16.55 -4.39
CA SER A 2 -0.09 -17.77 -3.60
C SER A 2 -0.80 -17.86 -2.23
N TRP A 3 -1.06 -16.72 -1.59
CA TRP A 3 -1.58 -16.69 -0.23
C TRP A 3 -3.06 -17.12 -0.07
N LEU A 4 -3.87 -17.06 -1.14
CA LEU A 4 -5.25 -17.55 -1.10
C LEU A 4 -5.32 -19.08 -0.88
N LEU A 5 -4.26 -19.81 -1.27
CA LEU A 5 -4.21 -21.27 -1.23
C LEU A 5 -3.80 -21.80 0.15
N GLU A 6 -2.89 -21.13 0.86
CA GLU A 6 -2.53 -21.51 2.23
C GLU A 6 -3.74 -21.42 3.17
N TYR A 7 -4.59 -20.40 2.99
CA TYR A 7 -5.78 -20.22 3.83
C TYR A 7 -6.90 -21.21 3.47
N HIS A 8 -7.08 -21.53 2.18
CA HIS A 8 -8.08 -22.51 1.73
C HIS A 8 -7.70 -23.96 2.11
N GLY A 9 -6.42 -24.31 2.04
CA GLY A 9 -5.92 -25.63 2.44
C GLY A 9 -6.02 -25.89 3.94
N HIS A 10 -5.96 -24.84 4.77
CA HIS A 10 -6.11 -24.97 6.22
C HIS A 10 -7.56 -25.18 6.68
N LEU A 11 -8.55 -24.78 5.85
CA LEU A 11 -9.97 -24.82 6.19
C LEU A 11 -10.71 -26.04 5.61
N SER A 12 -10.06 -26.83 4.75
CA SER A 12 -10.74 -27.94 4.08
C SER A 12 -9.80 -29.14 3.93
N HIS A 13 -10.20 -30.29 4.50
CA HIS A 13 -9.64 -31.61 4.23
C HIS A 13 -9.95 -32.03 2.78
N ILE A 14 -9.48 -31.27 1.78
CA ILE A 14 -9.73 -31.52 0.37
C ILE A 14 -8.42 -31.92 -0.31
N ARG A 15 -8.45 -33.09 -0.97
CA ARG A 15 -7.40 -33.61 -1.86
C ARG A 15 -6.83 -32.50 -2.73
N SER A 16 -5.51 -32.29 -2.63
CA SER A 16 -4.77 -31.40 -3.52
C SER A 16 -4.99 -31.84 -4.98
N ARG A 17 -5.67 -30.99 -5.77
CA ARG A 17 -5.71 -31.15 -7.23
C ARG A 17 -4.38 -30.64 -7.77
N THR A 18 -3.59 -31.53 -8.36
CA THR A 18 -2.31 -31.20 -9.00
C THR A 18 -2.56 -30.75 -10.43
N GLY A 19 -2.35 -29.45 -10.72
CA GLY A 19 -2.49 -28.86 -12.06
C GLY A 19 -2.39 -27.32 -12.05
N PRO A 20 -2.28 -26.65 -13.22
CA PRO A 20 -2.31 -25.19 -13.30
C PRO A 20 -3.69 -24.65 -12.89
N LEU A 21 -3.69 -23.63 -12.02
CA LEU A 21 -4.91 -23.04 -11.48
C LEU A 21 -5.71 -22.35 -12.59
N ALA A 22 -6.96 -22.77 -12.77
CA ALA A 22 -7.86 -22.10 -13.70
C ALA A 22 -8.39 -20.79 -13.10
N ALA A 23 -8.70 -19.80 -13.96
CA ALA A 23 -9.18 -18.50 -13.52
C ALA A 23 -10.47 -18.57 -12.69
N HIS A 24 -11.36 -19.52 -13.02
CA HIS A 24 -12.60 -19.75 -12.28
C HIS A 24 -12.35 -20.28 -10.85
N GLU A 25 -11.34 -21.14 -10.66
CA GLU A 25 -10.96 -21.67 -9.35
C GLU A 25 -10.45 -20.55 -8.45
N ILE A 26 -9.65 -19.63 -9.00
CA ILE A 26 -9.17 -18.45 -8.27
C ILE A 26 -10.34 -17.54 -7.87
N LYS A 27 -11.31 -17.34 -8.77
CA LYS A 27 -12.50 -16.53 -8.49
C LYS A 27 -13.35 -17.14 -7.37
N MET A 28 -13.58 -18.45 -7.42
CA MET A 28 -14.31 -19.18 -6.38
C MET A 28 -13.58 -19.13 -5.03
N ALA A 29 -12.29 -19.48 -5.01
CA ALA A 29 -11.49 -19.47 -3.79
C ALA A 29 -11.47 -18.08 -3.12
N LYS A 30 -11.40 -17.00 -3.91
CA LYS A 30 -11.53 -15.62 -3.39
C LYS A 30 -12.88 -15.42 -2.69
N GLY A 31 -13.98 -15.82 -3.33
CA GLY A 31 -15.31 -15.70 -2.74
C GLY A 31 -15.44 -16.50 -1.44
N ASP A 32 -14.94 -17.73 -1.43
CA ASP A 32 -15.05 -18.64 -0.28
C ASP A 32 -14.25 -18.14 0.92
N VAL A 33 -13.04 -17.63 0.71
CA VAL A 33 -12.26 -17.00 1.79
C VAL A 33 -13.04 -15.84 2.42
N ILE A 34 -13.65 -14.98 1.60
CA ILE A 34 -14.42 -13.83 2.10
C ILE A 34 -15.64 -14.31 2.91
N ARG A 35 -16.38 -15.31 2.42
CA ARG A 35 -17.54 -15.89 3.12
C ARG A 35 -17.14 -16.49 4.46
N VAL A 36 -16.02 -17.22 4.53
CA VAL A 36 -15.52 -17.78 5.79
C VAL A 36 -15.18 -16.67 6.78
N VAL A 37 -14.45 -15.64 6.34
CA VAL A 37 -14.11 -14.49 7.19
C VAL A 37 -15.36 -13.79 7.71
N GLN A 38 -16.36 -13.59 6.86
CA GLN A 38 -17.61 -12.94 7.26
C GLN A 38 -18.41 -13.75 8.25
N ARG A 39 -18.47 -15.08 8.10
CA ARG A 39 -19.10 -15.97 9.08
C ARG A 39 -18.37 -16.00 10.41
N GLN A 40 -17.04 -15.90 10.41
CA GLN A 40 -16.23 -15.85 11.62
C GLN A 40 -16.41 -14.53 12.38
N VAL A 41 -16.51 -13.40 11.68
CA VAL A 41 -16.52 -12.07 12.32
C VAL A 41 -17.94 -11.52 12.53
N TYR A 42 -18.88 -11.86 11.64
CA TYR A 42 -20.25 -11.36 11.65
C TYR A 42 -21.29 -12.50 11.56
N PRO A 43 -21.20 -13.55 12.41
CA PRO A 43 -22.09 -14.72 12.32
C PRO A 43 -23.57 -14.34 12.40
N GLY A 44 -23.94 -13.51 13.38
CA GLY A 44 -25.33 -13.11 13.58
C GLY A 44 -25.91 -12.26 12.44
N GLU A 45 -25.08 -11.50 11.72
CA GLU A 45 -25.55 -10.73 10.54
C GLU A 45 -25.77 -11.62 9.32
N VAL A 46 -24.86 -12.57 9.11
CA VAL A 46 -25.00 -13.55 8.02
C VAL A 46 -26.25 -14.40 8.25
N GLU A 47 -26.46 -14.89 9.48
CA GLU A 47 -27.65 -15.68 9.84
C GLU A 47 -28.94 -14.87 9.67
N ARG A 48 -28.97 -13.63 10.20
CA ARG A 48 -30.12 -12.74 10.10
C ARG A 48 -30.56 -12.48 8.66
N LEU A 49 -29.61 -12.23 7.76
CA LEU A 49 -29.89 -11.96 6.35
C LEU A 49 -30.13 -13.23 5.52
N SER A 50 -29.74 -14.41 6.02
CA SER A 50 -29.95 -15.69 5.33
C SER A 50 -31.36 -16.28 5.47
N GLY A 51 -32.23 -15.70 6.30
CA GLY A 51 -33.64 -16.09 6.41
C GLY A 51 -33.99 -17.04 7.57
N ASN A 52 -33.02 -17.46 8.39
CA ASN A 52 -33.30 -18.21 9.63
C ASN A 52 -33.74 -17.24 10.75
N ARG A 53 -35.04 -17.00 10.86
CA ARG A 53 -35.63 -16.02 11.79
C ARG A 53 -35.57 -16.47 13.26
N ALA A 54 -35.05 -15.61 14.13
CA ALA A 54 -35.80 -15.01 15.23
C ALA A 54 -35.10 -13.73 15.68
N SER A 55 -35.90 -12.71 15.97
CA SER A 55 -35.52 -11.44 16.59
C SER A 55 -34.94 -11.66 17.99
N GLY A 56 -33.71 -12.16 18.07
CA GLY A 56 -32.83 -11.94 19.21
C GLY A 56 -32.01 -10.71 18.91
N THR A 57 -31.89 -9.79 19.86
CA THR A 57 -31.04 -8.60 19.79
C THR A 57 -29.58 -9.03 19.60
N VAL A 58 -29.20 -9.36 18.37
CA VAL A 58 -27.81 -9.47 18.00
C VAL A 58 -27.30 -8.04 18.08
N ASN A 59 -26.31 -7.82 18.94
CA ASN A 59 -25.57 -6.55 19.01
C ASN A 59 -24.86 -6.33 17.67
N THR A 60 -25.60 -5.98 16.62
CA THR A 60 -25.02 -5.42 15.42
C THR A 60 -24.27 -4.21 15.90
N THR A 61 -22.96 -4.16 15.68
CA THR A 61 -22.22 -2.94 15.95
C THR A 61 -22.91 -1.86 15.13
N GLU A 62 -23.34 -0.75 15.75
CA GLU A 62 -24.09 0.32 15.06
C GLU A 62 -23.43 0.74 13.73
N GLN A 63 -22.11 0.62 13.66
CA GLN A 63 -21.29 0.82 12.47
C GLN A 63 -21.67 -0.05 11.27
N LEU A 64 -22.01 -1.33 11.45
CA LEU A 64 -22.44 -2.22 10.36
C LEU A 64 -23.84 -1.86 9.88
N GLN A 65 -24.76 -1.52 10.79
CA GLN A 65 -26.13 -1.15 10.40
C GLN A 65 -26.16 0.08 9.50
N ARG A 66 -25.27 1.06 9.75
CA ARG A 66 -25.12 2.26 8.89
C ARG A 66 -24.67 1.94 7.45
N LEU A 67 -24.08 0.77 7.22
CA LEU A 67 -23.67 0.31 5.88
C LEU A 67 -24.80 -0.40 5.12
N CYS A 68 -25.99 -0.53 5.74
CA CYS A 68 -27.16 -1.22 5.18
C CYS A 68 -26.79 -2.56 4.53
N PRO A 69 -26.24 -3.52 5.30
CA PRO A 69 -25.66 -4.73 4.74
C PRO A 69 -26.71 -5.58 4.02
N VAL A 70 -26.35 -6.09 2.85
CA VAL A 70 -27.17 -6.98 2.04
C VAL A 70 -26.41 -8.28 1.76
N LEU A 71 -27.14 -9.39 1.67
CA LEU A 71 -26.54 -10.66 1.30
C LEU A 71 -26.65 -10.84 -0.22
N ASN A 72 -25.51 -10.97 -0.90
CA ASN A 72 -25.44 -11.26 -2.33
C ASN A 72 -24.60 -12.53 -2.54
N ASP A 73 -25.18 -13.57 -3.14
CA ASP A 73 -24.53 -14.88 -3.33
C ASP A 73 -23.83 -15.41 -2.06
N SER A 74 -24.53 -15.35 -0.93
CA SER A 74 -24.05 -15.71 0.42
C SER A 74 -22.87 -14.88 0.97
N THR A 75 -22.56 -13.76 0.33
CA THR A 75 -21.52 -12.80 0.75
C THR A 75 -22.18 -11.56 1.32
N LEU A 76 -21.69 -11.09 2.47
CA LEU A 76 -22.14 -9.86 3.10
C LEU A 76 -21.55 -8.66 2.35
N CYS A 77 -22.39 -7.88 1.69
CA CYS A 77 -21.98 -6.73 0.89
C CYS A 77 -22.60 -5.45 1.42
N MET A 78 -21.97 -4.31 1.12
CA MET A 78 -22.60 -3.02 1.39
C MET A 78 -23.83 -2.82 0.50
N GLY A 79 -24.94 -2.42 1.12
CA GLY A 79 -26.07 -1.86 0.40
C GLY A 79 -25.68 -0.52 -0.22
N GLY A 80 -26.33 -0.17 -1.34
CA GLY A 80 -25.98 1.03 -2.08
C GLY A 80 -27.17 1.62 -2.83
N ARG A 81 -26.97 2.83 -3.37
CA ARG A 81 -27.93 3.53 -4.23
C ARG A 81 -27.71 3.25 -5.72
N LEU A 82 -26.68 2.48 -6.08
CA LEU A 82 -26.26 2.19 -7.45
C LEU A 82 -26.97 0.98 -8.08
N ASN A 83 -28.15 0.60 -7.56
CA ASN A 83 -28.86 -0.61 -7.99
C ASN A 83 -29.17 -0.61 -9.50
N TYR A 84 -29.50 0.55 -10.07
CA TYR A 84 -29.86 0.72 -11.48
C TYR A 84 -28.68 0.97 -12.44
N TYR A 85 -27.45 1.00 -11.94
CA TYR A 85 -26.28 1.27 -12.79
C TYR A 85 -25.92 0.01 -13.61
N SER A 86 -25.36 0.14 -14.82
CA SER A 86 -25.11 -1.02 -15.71
C SER A 86 -23.81 -1.79 -15.42
N TYR A 87 -23.04 -1.37 -14.42
CA TYR A 87 -21.74 -1.97 -14.10
C TYR A 87 -21.86 -3.34 -13.41
N ALA A 88 -20.76 -4.11 -13.34
CA ALA A 88 -20.78 -5.44 -12.74
C ALA A 88 -21.24 -5.42 -11.28
N GLN A 89 -22.09 -6.37 -10.89
CA GLN A 89 -22.70 -6.49 -9.55
C GLN A 89 -21.66 -6.43 -8.42
N GLU A 90 -20.50 -7.04 -8.65
CA GLU A 90 -19.36 -7.11 -7.71
C GLU A 90 -18.77 -5.74 -7.36
N LEU A 91 -18.85 -4.78 -8.29
CA LEU A 91 -18.31 -3.42 -8.12
C LEU A 91 -19.35 -2.45 -7.53
N LYS A 92 -20.65 -2.81 -7.62
CA LYS A 92 -21.74 -2.03 -7.01
C LYS A 92 -21.82 -2.21 -5.50
N HIS A 93 -21.58 -3.44 -5.05
CA HIS A 93 -21.81 -3.87 -3.67
C HIS A 93 -20.53 -4.51 -3.12
N PRO A 94 -19.52 -3.70 -2.73
CA PRO A 94 -18.26 -4.23 -2.23
C PRO A 94 -18.48 -5.07 -0.98
N ALA A 95 -17.73 -6.17 -0.87
CA ALA A 95 -17.87 -7.12 0.23
C ALA A 95 -17.33 -6.51 1.55
N ILE A 96 -18.11 -6.63 2.63
CA ILE A 96 -17.75 -6.04 3.92
C ILE A 96 -16.71 -6.91 4.62
N LEU A 97 -15.63 -6.29 5.09
CA LEU A 97 -14.56 -6.95 5.83
C LEU A 97 -14.25 -6.21 7.14
N SER A 98 -13.91 -6.98 8.17
CA SER A 98 -13.46 -6.44 9.45
C SER A 98 -11.99 -6.06 9.42
N SER A 99 -11.67 -4.85 9.88
CA SER A 99 -10.29 -4.34 10.02
C SER A 99 -9.35 -5.22 10.83
N LYS A 100 -9.89 -6.06 11.73
CA LYS A 100 -9.11 -6.88 12.67
C LYS A 100 -8.68 -8.22 12.07
N HIS A 101 -9.29 -8.66 10.97
CA HIS A 101 -9.03 -10.00 10.44
C HIS A 101 -7.73 -10.04 9.63
N PRO A 102 -6.83 -11.03 9.81
CA PRO A 102 -5.54 -11.12 9.12
C PRO A 102 -5.63 -11.09 7.58
N VAL A 103 -6.73 -11.60 7.02
CA VAL A 103 -7.01 -11.53 5.57
C VAL A 103 -6.97 -10.10 5.04
N VAL A 104 -7.40 -9.12 5.83
CA VAL A 104 -7.33 -7.70 5.42
C VAL A 104 -5.89 -7.25 5.27
N ASP A 105 -4.98 -7.63 6.18
CA ASP A 105 -3.58 -7.26 6.11
C ASP A 105 -2.94 -7.72 4.78
N LEU A 106 -3.36 -8.88 4.31
CA LEU A 106 -2.82 -9.50 3.10
C LEU A 106 -3.48 -8.97 1.82
N ILE A 107 -4.79 -8.65 1.85
CA ILE A 107 -5.47 -7.90 0.78
C ILE A 107 -4.79 -6.54 0.58
N VAL A 108 -4.57 -5.80 1.67
CA VAL A 108 -3.94 -4.47 1.59
C VAL A 108 -2.51 -4.57 1.04
N ARG A 109 -1.71 -5.55 1.49
CA ARG A 109 -0.36 -5.77 0.94
C ARG A 109 -0.39 -6.12 -0.54
N HIS A 110 -1.35 -6.94 -0.97
CA HIS A 110 -1.49 -7.31 -2.37
C HIS A 110 -1.79 -6.09 -3.25
N PHE A 111 -2.80 -5.29 -2.89
CA PHE A 111 -3.14 -4.08 -3.63
C PHE A 111 -2.05 -3.02 -3.54
N HIS A 112 -1.38 -2.86 -2.39
CA HIS A 112 -0.26 -1.94 -2.26
C HIS A 112 0.90 -2.29 -3.20
N ALA A 113 1.22 -3.58 -3.36
CA ALA A 113 2.25 -4.03 -4.31
C ALA A 113 1.79 -3.87 -5.77
N LEU A 114 0.51 -4.18 -6.05
CA LEU A 114 -0.07 -4.05 -7.39
C LEU A 114 -0.11 -2.60 -7.87
N GLU A 115 -0.40 -1.67 -6.96
CA GLU A 115 -0.40 -0.22 -7.21
C GLU A 115 1.01 0.39 -7.08
N GLY A 116 2.08 -0.40 -7.17
CA GLY A 116 3.45 0.13 -7.24
C GLY A 116 3.94 0.82 -5.96
N HIS A 117 3.47 0.40 -4.79
CA HIS A 117 3.77 1.03 -3.51
C HIS A 117 3.26 2.47 -3.36
N CYS A 118 2.17 2.83 -4.03
CA CYS A 118 1.52 4.14 -3.93
C CYS A 118 1.00 4.50 -2.52
N CYS A 119 0.57 5.77 -2.39
CA CYS A 119 0.08 6.35 -1.15
C CYS A 119 -1.16 5.63 -0.57
N PRO A 120 -1.37 5.69 0.76
CA PRO A 120 -2.49 5.01 1.41
C PRO A 120 -3.88 5.37 0.88
N ALA A 121 -4.10 6.62 0.48
CA ALA A 121 -5.39 7.07 -0.05
C ALA A 121 -5.72 6.42 -1.40
N HIS A 122 -4.71 6.30 -2.29
CA HIS A 122 -4.85 5.64 -3.59
C HIS A 122 -5.18 4.15 -3.43
N VAL A 123 -4.40 3.45 -2.60
CA VAL A 123 -4.61 2.02 -2.33
C VAL A 123 -5.98 1.77 -1.70
N LEU A 124 -6.42 2.62 -0.76
CA LEU A 124 -7.76 2.53 -0.17
C LEU A 124 -8.84 2.70 -1.25
N GLY A 125 -8.68 3.66 -2.16
CA GLY A 125 -9.61 3.87 -3.27
C GLY A 125 -9.74 2.64 -4.18
N THR A 126 -8.61 1.99 -4.54
CA THR A 126 -8.65 0.74 -5.31
C THR A 126 -9.33 -0.38 -4.53
N ILE A 127 -9.00 -0.54 -3.24
CA ILE A 127 -9.61 -1.59 -2.41
C ILE A 127 -11.11 -1.40 -2.29
N CYS A 128 -11.59 -0.17 -2.08
CA CYS A 128 -13.01 0.15 -1.94
C CYS A 128 -13.86 -0.19 -3.17
N LYS A 129 -13.26 -0.39 -4.35
CA LYS A 129 -13.97 -0.90 -5.54
C LYS A 129 -14.46 -2.34 -5.34
N TYR A 130 -13.75 -3.14 -4.56
CA TYR A 130 -14.01 -4.58 -4.38
C TYR A 130 -14.42 -4.94 -2.95
N TYR A 131 -13.85 -4.27 -1.95
CA TYR A 131 -14.00 -4.60 -0.54
C TYR A 131 -14.20 -3.34 0.30
N TRP A 132 -15.18 -3.39 1.20
CA TRP A 132 -15.39 -2.35 2.20
C TRP A 132 -14.83 -2.79 3.54
N ILE A 133 -13.66 -2.26 3.90
CA ILE A 133 -13.02 -2.54 5.18
C ILE A 133 -13.55 -1.56 6.23
N VAL A 134 -14.18 -2.06 7.29
CA VAL A 134 -14.59 -1.24 8.43
C VAL A 134 -13.34 -0.65 9.09
N HIS A 135 -13.26 0.68 9.24
CA HIS A 135 -12.03 1.41 9.64
C HIS A 135 -10.85 1.26 8.65
N GLY A 136 -11.17 1.06 7.35
CA GLY A 136 -10.20 0.79 6.30
C GLY A 136 -9.05 1.80 6.21
N GLY A 137 -9.34 3.10 6.36
CA GLY A 137 -8.30 4.14 6.31
C GLY A 137 -7.19 3.95 7.35
N SER A 138 -7.55 3.64 8.59
CA SER A 138 -6.60 3.41 9.68
C SER A 138 -5.77 2.13 9.46
N VAL A 139 -6.43 1.07 8.98
CA VAL A 139 -5.76 -0.21 8.68
C VAL A 139 -4.79 -0.08 7.52
N VAL A 140 -5.22 0.54 6.42
CA VAL A 140 -4.40 0.74 5.23
C VAL A 140 -3.17 1.59 5.58
N LYS A 141 -3.35 2.70 6.31
CA LYS A 141 -2.22 3.50 6.81
C LYS A 141 -1.27 2.70 7.70
N ARG A 142 -1.78 1.90 8.64
CA ARG A 142 -0.97 1.04 9.53
C ARG A 142 -0.11 0.05 8.74
N ILE A 143 -0.66 -0.59 7.71
CA ILE A 143 0.02 -1.63 6.94
C ILE A 143 1.03 -1.02 5.98
N ILE A 144 0.63 -0.04 5.19
CA ILE A 144 1.50 0.65 4.23
C ILE A 144 2.62 1.40 4.97
N GLY A 145 2.28 1.99 6.13
CA GLY A 145 3.25 2.61 7.00
C GLY A 145 4.31 1.67 7.54
N LYS A 146 4.20 0.34 7.41
CA LYS A 146 5.25 -0.65 7.71
C LYS A 146 6.06 -1.08 6.48
N CYS A 147 5.65 -0.69 5.27
CA CYS A 147 6.35 -1.05 4.05
C CYS A 147 7.67 -0.28 3.93
N ILE A 148 8.77 -1.01 3.76
CA ILE A 148 10.11 -0.42 3.62
C ILE A 148 10.23 0.37 2.31
N SER A 149 9.71 -0.15 1.20
CA SER A 149 9.73 0.54 -0.10
C SER A 149 9.04 1.90 -0.03
N PHE A 150 7.81 1.92 0.51
CA PHE A 150 7.06 3.16 0.70
C PHE A 150 7.79 4.14 1.63
N ARG A 151 8.33 3.67 2.77
CA ARG A 151 9.08 4.51 3.71
C ARG A 151 10.33 5.13 3.08
N LYS A 152 11.07 4.38 2.28
CA LYS A 152 12.26 4.88 1.59
C LYS A 152 11.92 5.93 0.55
N GLN A 153 10.88 5.69 -0.24
CA GLN A 153 10.43 6.60 -1.30
C GLN A 153 9.83 7.91 -0.74
N ASN A 154 9.18 7.84 0.42
CA ASN A 154 8.51 8.99 1.05
C ASN A 154 9.26 9.47 2.31
N ALA A 155 10.55 9.16 2.43
CA ALA A 155 11.35 9.66 3.53
C ALA A 155 11.48 11.18 3.42
N VAL A 156 11.19 11.89 4.51
CA VAL A 156 11.44 13.33 4.59
C VAL A 156 12.96 13.53 4.67
N PRO A 157 13.55 14.40 3.82
CA PRO A 157 14.96 14.75 3.95
C PRO A 157 15.26 15.23 5.37
N CYS A 158 16.38 14.78 5.93
CA CYS A 158 16.83 15.32 7.21
C CYS A 158 17.35 16.74 6.99
N ASP A 159 17.09 17.63 7.95
CA ASP A 159 17.71 18.94 7.96
C ASP A 159 19.23 18.77 8.14
N GLN A 160 19.99 19.29 7.18
CA GLN A 160 21.43 19.28 7.29
C GLN A 160 21.85 20.32 8.34
N GLN A 161 22.28 19.86 9.51
CA GLN A 161 22.96 20.74 10.46
C GLN A 161 24.29 21.18 9.84
N MET A 162 24.38 22.47 9.48
CA MET A 162 25.62 23.04 8.97
C MET A 162 26.65 23.12 10.09
N ALA A 163 27.87 22.64 9.83
CA ALA A 163 29.00 22.87 10.71
C ALA A 163 29.31 24.38 10.78
N PRO A 164 29.90 24.89 11.88
CA PRO A 164 30.40 26.26 11.91
C PRO A 164 31.39 26.49 10.77
N LEU A 165 31.34 27.67 10.15
CA LEU A 165 32.29 28.05 9.11
C LEU A 165 33.72 27.99 9.68
N PRO A 166 34.71 27.50 8.92
CA PRO A 166 36.10 27.56 9.33
C PRO A 166 36.51 29.00 9.64
N ALA A 167 37.35 29.20 10.66
CA ALA A 167 37.93 30.50 11.00
C ALA A 167 38.52 31.23 9.78
N ALA A 168 39.09 30.44 8.87
CA ALA A 168 39.63 30.88 7.60
C ALA A 168 38.66 31.65 6.68
N ARG A 169 37.35 31.52 6.88
CA ARG A 169 36.32 32.23 6.10
C ARG A 169 35.72 33.45 6.82
N VAL A 170 36.03 33.64 8.09
CA VAL A 170 35.30 34.60 8.96
C VAL A 170 36.23 35.59 9.64
N GLU A 171 37.47 35.21 9.93
CA GLU A 171 38.43 36.11 10.56
C GLU A 171 38.80 37.25 9.61
N ALA A 172 38.81 38.49 10.11
CA ALA A 172 39.20 39.68 9.35
C ALA A 172 40.72 39.93 9.47
N GLY A 173 41.27 40.74 8.56
CA GLY A 173 42.67 41.18 8.62
C GLY A 173 43.69 40.25 7.96
N TRP A 174 43.24 39.37 7.05
CA TRP A 174 44.14 38.57 6.22
C TRP A 174 44.64 39.37 5.02
N PHE A 175 45.88 39.08 4.61
CA PHE A 175 46.41 39.56 3.33
C PHE A 175 45.88 38.66 2.19
N PRO A 176 45.70 39.19 0.97
CA PRO A 176 45.34 38.37 -0.19
C PRO A 176 46.24 37.14 -0.31
N PHE A 177 45.64 35.99 -0.65
CA PHE A 177 46.31 34.69 -0.82
C PHE A 177 46.92 34.06 0.46
N LYS A 178 46.66 34.60 1.66
CA LYS A 178 47.11 33.99 2.92
C LYS A 178 46.41 32.66 3.20
N GLN A 179 45.16 32.52 2.78
CA GLN A 179 44.40 31.28 2.79
C GLN A 179 43.77 31.05 1.42
N LEU A 180 43.89 29.83 0.92
CA LEU A 180 43.51 29.46 -0.43
C LEU A 180 42.59 28.25 -0.43
N GLY A 181 41.47 28.36 -1.15
CA GLY A 181 40.70 27.22 -1.61
C GLY A 181 41.32 26.69 -2.89
N VAL A 182 41.58 25.39 -2.94
CA VAL A 182 42.02 24.70 -4.17
C VAL A 182 40.89 23.78 -4.61
N ASP A 183 40.42 23.96 -5.84
CA ASP A 183 39.42 23.10 -6.44
C ASP A 183 39.91 22.56 -7.79
N TYR A 184 39.57 21.33 -8.11
CA TYR A 184 39.95 20.68 -9.36
C TYR A 184 38.71 20.36 -10.17
N PHE A 185 38.71 20.74 -11.45
CA PHE A 185 37.64 20.41 -12.37
C PHE A 185 38.17 19.69 -13.61
N GLY A 186 37.42 18.72 -14.13
CA GLY A 186 37.81 17.96 -15.32
C GLY A 186 36.88 16.80 -15.65
N SER A 187 37.20 15.94 -16.62
CA SER A 187 38.30 16.01 -17.59
C SER A 187 37.89 16.80 -18.84
N ILE A 188 38.70 17.77 -19.24
CA ILE A 188 38.49 18.53 -20.46
C ILE A 188 39.38 17.93 -21.55
N SER A 189 38.78 17.53 -22.67
CA SER A 189 39.50 17.04 -23.85
C SER A 189 40.05 18.23 -24.63
N VAL A 190 41.37 18.38 -24.63
CA VAL A 190 42.06 19.47 -25.34
C VAL A 190 42.81 18.87 -26.52
N LYS A 191 42.57 19.41 -27.72
CA LYS A 191 43.36 19.07 -28.91
C LYS A 191 44.74 19.72 -28.79
N ARG A 192 45.80 18.94 -28.94
CA ARG A 192 47.18 19.44 -29.03
C ARG A 192 47.88 18.72 -30.19
N GLY A 193 48.13 19.43 -31.28
CA GLY A 193 48.57 18.80 -32.53
C GLY A 193 47.52 17.84 -33.07
N GLN A 194 47.94 16.65 -33.52
CA GLN A 194 47.02 15.60 -34.01
C GLN A 194 46.39 14.76 -32.89
N GLY A 195 46.80 14.93 -31.63
CA GLY A 195 46.30 14.18 -30.49
C GLY A 195 45.26 14.93 -29.67
N THR A 196 44.34 14.18 -29.06
CA THR A 196 43.43 14.70 -28.02
C THR A 196 43.90 14.22 -26.66
N TYR A 197 44.05 15.13 -25.71
CA TYR A 197 44.58 14.85 -24.38
C TYR A 197 43.57 15.27 -23.32
N LYS A 198 43.43 14.45 -22.27
CA LYS A 198 42.68 14.84 -21.08
C LYS A 198 43.51 15.82 -20.26
N ARG A 199 42.90 16.96 -19.92
CA ARG A 199 43.45 17.96 -19.03
C ARG A 199 42.47 18.21 -17.89
N TYR A 200 43.01 18.65 -16.77
CA TYR A 200 42.26 19.05 -15.59
C TYR A 200 42.61 20.51 -15.30
N GLY A 201 41.62 21.30 -14.91
CA GLY A 201 41.82 22.66 -14.42
C GLY A 201 41.99 22.62 -12.91
N CYS A 202 42.86 23.49 -12.39
CA CYS A 202 43.01 23.76 -10.97
C CYS A 202 42.62 25.22 -10.74
N LEU A 203 41.62 25.44 -9.90
CA LEU A 203 41.15 26.76 -9.48
C LEU A 203 41.74 27.07 -8.11
N PHE A 204 42.38 28.23 -8.01
CA PHE A 204 42.87 28.78 -6.76
C PHE A 204 42.01 29.99 -6.42
N THR A 205 41.29 29.95 -5.30
CA THR A 205 40.48 31.06 -4.80
C THR A 205 41.05 31.55 -3.48
N CYS A 206 41.18 32.86 -3.33
CA CYS A 206 41.45 33.44 -2.02
C CYS A 206 40.19 33.27 -1.15
N LEU A 207 40.38 32.79 0.08
CA LEU A 207 39.33 32.67 1.09
C LEU A 207 39.20 33.95 1.92
#